data_AF-I2H611-F1
#
_entry.id   AF-I2H611-F1
#
_cell.length_a   1.000
_cell.length_b   1.000
_cell.length_c   1.000
_cell.angle_alpha   90.00
_cell.angle_beta   90.00
_cell.angle_gamma   90.00
#
_symmetry.space_group_name_H-M   'P 1'
#
loop_
_entity.id
_entity.type
_entity.pdbx_description
1 polymer ?
#
loop_
_entity_poly.entity_id
_entity_poly.type
_entity_poly.pdbx_seq_one_letter_code
_entity_poly.pdbx_strand_id
1 'polypeptide(L)'
;MVSQFRKNYITTLLLFTTLSLYLLLTTNEFVKSITQNHDKIAHVIVFTIEAFLLVKTLRYKYLRIEPTTRIIQQRFLAYNDLELVIKLNKYYVISIICFVVTIFSEFIQDYLTGGKRKFDTKDILANLVGSVIGISLGYFHEN
;
A
#
# COMPACT_ATOMS: atom_id res chain seq x y z
N MET A 1 -15.69 -17.45 -10.73
CA MET A 1 -14.60 -16.47 -10.88
C MET A 1 -13.66 -16.59 -9.69
N VAL A 2 -12.41 -17.03 -9.87
CA VAL A 2 -11.46 -17.14 -8.75
C VAL A 2 -11.03 -15.73 -8.35
N SER A 3 -11.18 -15.38 -7.07
CA SER A 3 -10.75 -14.08 -6.54
C SER A 3 -9.26 -13.86 -6.83
N GLN A 4 -8.92 -12.71 -7.42
CA GLN A 4 -7.52 -12.27 -7.61
C GLN A 4 -6.84 -11.95 -6.26
N PHE A 5 -7.63 -11.83 -5.19
CA PHE A 5 -7.18 -11.43 -3.85
C PHE A 5 -7.22 -12.58 -2.83
N ARG A 6 -6.23 -12.60 -1.93
CA ARG A 6 -6.12 -13.51 -0.79
C ARG A 6 -6.70 -12.83 0.46
N LYS A 7 -7.90 -13.24 0.88
CA LYS A 7 -8.67 -12.63 1.98
C LYS A 7 -7.88 -12.53 3.29
N ASN A 8 -7.15 -13.58 3.67
CA ASN A 8 -6.40 -13.61 4.94
C ASN A 8 -5.39 -12.46 5.03
N TYR A 9 -4.63 -12.20 3.96
CA TYR A 9 -3.65 -11.12 3.93
C TYR A 9 -4.31 -9.74 3.90
N ILE A 10 -5.50 -9.61 3.30
CA ILE A 10 -6.29 -8.36 3.37
C ILE A 10 -6.68 -8.08 4.82
N THR A 11 -7.23 -9.07 5.52
CA THR A 11 -7.60 -8.93 6.92
C THR A 11 -6.39 -8.58 7.79
N THR A 12 -5.27 -9.26 7.59
CA THR A 12 -4.02 -8.96 8.32
C THR A 12 -3.51 -7.55 8.02
N LEU A 13 -3.54 -7.11 6.76
CA LEU A 13 -3.14 -5.75 6.36
C LEU A 13 -4.02 -4.71 7.06
N LEU A 14 -5.34 -4.87 7.01
CA LEU A 14 -6.28 -3.93 7.64
C LEU A 14 -6.11 -3.84 9.16
N LEU A 15 -5.93 -4.99 9.83
CA LEU A 15 -5.65 -5.02 11.27
C LEU A 15 -4.32 -4.35 11.60
N PHE A 16 -3.27 -4.62 10.81
CA PHE A 16 -1.96 -4.01 11.00
C PHE A 16 -1.99 -2.50 10.79
N THR A 17 -2.62 -2.00 9.72
CA THR A 17 -2.78 -0.56 9.47
C THR A 17 -3.57 0.11 10.60
N THR A 18 -4.62 -0.53 11.10
CA THR A 18 -5.40 -0.01 12.24
C THR A 18 -4.54 0.09 13.50
N LEU A 19 -3.73 -0.94 13.79
CA LEU A 19 -2.80 -0.93 14.90
C LEU A 19 -1.73 0.16 14.77
N SER A 20 -1.13 0.33 13.58
CA SER A 20 -0.16 1.37 13.29
C SER A 20 -0.74 2.77 13.50
N LEU A 21 -1.98 3.00 13.02
CA LEU A 21 -2.70 4.26 13.25
C LEU A 21 -2.97 4.50 14.74
N TYR A 22 -3.37 3.46 15.49
CA TYR A 22 -3.54 3.56 16.93
C TYR A 22 -2.24 3.93 17.64
N LEU A 23 -1.12 3.26 17.30
CA LEU A 23 0.19 3.54 17.89
C LEU A 23 0.69 4.95 17.57
N LEU A 24 0.32 5.48 16.41
CA LEU A 24 0.64 6.86 16.03
C LEU A 24 -0.18 7.89 16.82
N LEU A 25 -1.46 7.61 17.06
CA LEU A 25 -2.40 8.56 17.69
C LEU A 25 -2.49 8.41 19.21
N THR A 26 -1.84 7.39 19.79
CA THR A 26 -1.93 7.12 21.22
C THR A 26 -1.42 8.29 22.06
N THR A 27 -2.15 8.61 23.12
CA THR A 27 -1.75 9.63 24.11
C THR A 27 -0.91 9.06 25.24
N ASN A 28 -0.54 7.78 25.17
CA ASN A 28 0.29 7.15 26.19
C ASN A 28 1.75 7.65 26.08
N GLU A 29 2.22 8.38 27.10
CA GLU A 29 3.54 9.02 27.11
C GLU A 29 4.70 8.01 27.03
N PHE A 30 4.55 6.79 27.57
CA PHE A 30 5.58 5.75 27.43
C PHE A 30 5.73 5.32 25.97
N VAL A 31 4.61 4.99 25.30
CA VAL A 31 4.63 4.58 23.89
C VAL A 31 5.12 5.70 22.99
N LYS A 32 4.68 6.92 23.27
CA LYS A 32 5.09 8.13 22.56
C LYS A 32 6.58 8.42 22.68
N SER A 33 7.19 8.18 23.86
CA SER A 33 8.63 8.38 24.04
C SER A 33 9.46 7.43 23.18
N ILE A 34 9.02 6.18 23.04
CA ILE A 34 9.67 5.16 22.20
C ILE A 34 9.51 5.51 20.72
N THR A 35 8.29 5.86 20.30
CA THR A 35 8.01 6.18 18.89
C THR A 35 8.68 7.47 18.45
N GLN A 36 8.80 8.49 19.30
CA GLN A 36 9.47 9.75 18.94
C GLN A 36 10.99 9.59 18.74
N ASN A 37 11.66 8.78 19.57
CA ASN A 37 13.11 8.57 19.46
C ASN A 37 13.51 7.76 18.22
N HIS A 38 12.59 6.94 17.72
CA HIS A 38 12.83 6.04 16.58
C HIS A 38 11.82 6.24 15.46
N ASP A 39 11.27 7.45 15.33
CA ASP A 39 10.15 7.78 14.44
C ASP A 39 10.42 7.31 13.00
N LYS A 40 11.58 7.67 12.44
CA LYS A 40 11.94 7.28 11.06
C LYS A 40 12.12 5.78 10.88
N ILE A 41 12.61 5.08 11.91
CA ILE A 41 12.75 3.63 11.89
C ILE A 41 11.37 2.96 11.96
N ALA A 42 10.47 3.50 12.79
CA ALA A 42 9.09 3.04 12.86
C ALA A 42 8.38 3.19 11.51
N HIS A 43 8.55 4.33 10.83
CA HIS A 43 8.06 4.56 9.47
C HIS A 43 8.59 3.52 8.48
N VAL A 44 9.90 3.25 8.46
CA VAL A 44 10.50 2.19 7.61
C VAL A 44 9.89 0.82 7.91
N ILE A 45 9.79 0.43 9.18
CA ILE A 45 9.29 -0.89 9.58
C ILE A 45 7.82 -1.05 9.21
N VAL A 46 6.98 -0.07 9.53
CA VAL A 46 5.54 -0.11 9.25
C VAL A 46 5.29 -0.23 7.76
N PHE A 47 5.90 0.64 6.94
CA PHE A 47 5.72 0.59 5.48
C PHE A 47 6.34 -0.66 4.86
N THR A 48 7.40 -1.23 5.45
CA THR A 48 7.95 -2.53 5.03
C THR A 48 6.91 -3.64 5.19
N ILE A 49 6.29 -3.73 6.37
CA ILE A 49 5.30 -4.77 6.67
C ILE A 49 4.05 -4.57 5.82
N GLU A 50 3.54 -3.33 5.71
CA GLU A 50 2.35 -3.03 4.90
C GLU A 50 2.56 -3.34 3.43
N ALA A 51 3.68 -2.90 2.84
CA ALA A 51 3.98 -3.16 1.44
C ALA A 51 4.18 -4.66 1.17
N PHE A 52 4.83 -5.39 2.08
CA PHE A 52 4.95 -6.84 2.00
C PHE A 52 3.58 -7.53 2.03
N LEU A 53 2.73 -7.17 2.99
CA LEU A 53 1.38 -7.72 3.11
C LEU A 53 0.54 -7.37 1.88
N LEU A 54 0.66 -6.16 1.34
CA LEU A 54 0.00 -5.71 0.12
C LEU A 54 0.40 -6.58 -1.08
N VAL A 55 1.68 -6.92 -1.26
CA VAL A 55 2.12 -7.89 -2.27
C VAL A 55 1.44 -9.25 -2.10
N LYS A 56 1.32 -9.72 -0.86
CA LYS A 56 0.69 -11.01 -0.54
C LYS A 56 -0.83 -10.99 -0.68
N THR A 57 -1.48 -9.83 -0.66
CA THR A 57 -2.93 -9.74 -0.96
C THR A 57 -3.22 -10.20 -2.39
N LEU A 58 -2.29 -10.00 -3.35
CA LEU A 58 -2.50 -10.34 -4.75
C LEU A 58 -2.00 -11.75 -5.06
N ARG A 59 -2.91 -12.64 -5.47
CA ARG A 59 -2.60 -14.04 -5.72
C ARG A 59 -1.72 -14.25 -6.95
N TYR A 60 -1.93 -13.48 -8.01
CA TYR A 60 -1.30 -13.68 -9.31
C TYR A 60 -0.24 -12.61 -9.58
N LYS A 61 0.81 -12.97 -10.31
CA LYS A 61 1.87 -12.03 -10.75
C LYS A 61 1.34 -10.91 -11.64
N TYR A 62 0.28 -11.19 -12.39
CA TYR A 62 -0.37 -10.24 -13.27
C TYR A 62 -1.81 -10.02 -12.83
N LEU A 63 -2.18 -8.76 -12.68
CA LEU A 63 -3.56 -8.33 -12.49
C LEU A 63 -4.27 -8.29 -13.83
N ARG A 64 -5.46 -8.87 -13.89
CA ARG A 64 -6.34 -8.78 -15.05
C ARG A 64 -7.33 -7.65 -14.78
N ILE A 65 -7.24 -6.58 -15.57
CA ILE A 65 -8.17 -5.46 -15.50
C ILE A 65 -9.12 -5.58 -16.68
N GLU A 66 -10.39 -5.81 -16.37
CA GLU A 66 -11.46 -5.77 -17.36
C GLU A 66 -11.94 -4.31 -17.50
N PRO A 67 -12.01 -3.76 -18.73
CA PRO A 67 -12.52 -2.42 -18.94
C PRO A 67 -13.98 -2.34 -18.49
N THR A 68 -14.24 -1.55 -17.45
CA THR A 68 -15.52 -1.53 -16.72
C THR A 68 -16.61 -0.77 -17.44
N THR A 69 -16.27 0.05 -18.44
CA THR A 69 -17.24 0.88 -19.16
C THR A 69 -17.70 0.22 -20.46
N ARG A 70 -19.01 -0.03 -20.55
CA ARG A 70 -19.70 -0.48 -21.77
C ARG A 70 -19.39 0.40 -22.99
N ILE A 71 -19.10 1.69 -22.78
CA ILE A 71 -18.75 2.66 -23.84
C ILE A 71 -17.40 2.33 -24.48
N ILE A 72 -16.40 1.90 -23.71
CA ILE A 72 -15.10 1.47 -24.25
C ILE A 72 -15.27 0.11 -24.94
N GLN A 73 -16.02 -0.81 -24.33
CA GLN A 73 -16.34 -2.10 -24.97
C GLN A 73 -16.99 -1.92 -26.35
N GLN A 74 -18.01 -1.06 -26.46
CA GLN A 74 -18.73 -0.86 -27.74
C GLN A 74 -17.87 -0.22 -28.83
N ARG A 75 -16.96 0.70 -28.50
CA ARG A 75 -16.04 1.29 -29.49
C ARG A 75 -14.95 0.32 -29.94
N PHE A 76 -14.56 -0.63 -29.09
CA PHE A 76 -13.52 -1.63 -29.42
C PHE A 76 -14.07 -2.92 -30.03
N LEU A 77 -15.33 -3.30 -29.75
CA LEU A 77 -15.98 -4.47 -30.36
C LEU A 77 -16.20 -4.36 -31.88
N ALA A 78 -16.11 -3.15 -32.45
CA ALA A 78 -16.11 -2.95 -33.90
C ALA A 78 -14.77 -3.35 -34.56
N TYR A 79 -13.75 -3.70 -33.78
CA TYR A 79 -12.39 -3.97 -34.25
C TYR A 79 -11.91 -5.32 -33.70
N ASN A 80 -12.38 -6.42 -34.31
CA ASN A 80 -11.92 -7.83 -34.17
C ASN A 80 -11.67 -8.36 -32.74
N ASP A 81 -12.53 -9.26 -32.24
CA ASP A 81 -12.31 -10.43 -31.34
C ASP A 81 -11.16 -10.49 -30.30
N LEU A 82 -10.50 -9.38 -29.98
CA LEU A 82 -9.49 -9.31 -28.94
C LEU A 82 -10.21 -8.99 -27.64
N GLU A 83 -10.37 -10.00 -26.79
CA GLU A 83 -10.50 -9.78 -25.36
C GLU A 83 -9.30 -8.94 -24.90
N LEU A 84 -9.48 -7.61 -24.83
CA LEU A 84 -8.45 -6.67 -24.39
C LEU A 84 -8.27 -6.80 -22.88
N VAL A 85 -7.66 -7.91 -22.44
CA VAL A 85 -7.28 -8.12 -21.06
C VAL A 85 -5.94 -7.43 -20.85
N ILE A 86 -5.99 -6.24 -20.24
CA ILE A 86 -4.77 -5.55 -19.82
C ILE A 86 -4.17 -6.36 -18.67
N LYS A 87 -2.97 -6.90 -18.89
CA LYS A 87 -2.18 -7.62 -17.87
C LYS A 87 -1.12 -6.69 -17.32
N LEU A 88 -1.33 -6.20 -16.10
CA LEU A 88 -0.34 -5.38 -15.41
C LEU A 88 0.43 -6.22 -14.39
N ASN A 89 1.75 -6.06 -14.34
CA ASN A 89 2.57 -6.68 -13.31
C ASN A 89 2.17 -6.10 -11.95
N LYS A 90 1.84 -6.97 -10.98
CA LYS A 90 1.38 -6.54 -9.68
C LYS A 90 2.38 -5.68 -8.93
N TYR A 91 3.68 -5.92 -9.11
CA TYR A 91 4.73 -5.17 -8.43
C TYR A 91 4.77 -3.71 -8.90
N TYR A 92 4.47 -3.46 -10.19
CA TYR A 92 4.36 -2.11 -10.73
C TYR A 92 3.13 -1.38 -10.15
N VAL A 93 1.98 -2.05 -10.14
CA VAL A 93 0.74 -1.49 -9.57
C VAL A 93 0.91 -1.17 -8.08
N ILE A 94 1.50 -2.09 -7.32
CA ILE A 94 1.79 -1.89 -5.89
C ILE A 94 2.78 -0.74 -5.69
N SER A 95 3.82 -0.62 -6.52
CA SER A 95 4.78 0.49 -6.40
C SER A 95 4.10 1.85 -6.56
N ILE A 96 3.15 1.98 -7.50
CA ILE A 96 2.34 3.20 -7.67
C ILE A 96 1.47 3.44 -6.43
N ILE A 97 0.79 2.41 -5.92
CA ILE A 97 -0.05 2.52 -4.71
C ILE A 97 0.79 2.99 -3.53
N CYS A 98 1.94 2.34 -3.27
CA CYS A 98 2.84 2.72 -2.19
C CYS A 98 3.32 4.16 -2.33
N PHE A 99 3.71 4.60 -3.54
CA PHE A 99 4.14 5.98 -3.78
C PHE A 99 3.04 7.01 -3.46
N VAL A 100 1.79 6.71 -3.80
CA VAL A 100 0.66 7.58 -3.42
C VAL A 100 0.45 7.55 -1.90
N VAL A 101 0.45 6.37 -1.29
CA VAL A 101 0.21 6.20 0.16
C VAL A 101 1.30 6.87 0.99
N THR A 102 2.57 6.83 0.59
CA THR A 102 3.68 7.44 1.35
C THR A 102 3.56 8.95 1.45
N ILE A 103 2.95 9.60 0.46
CA ILE A 103 2.67 11.04 0.45
C ILE A 103 1.39 11.32 1.22
N PHE A 104 0.31 10.57 0.92
CA PHE A 104 -0.99 10.77 1.56
C PHE A 104 -0.97 10.46 3.06
N SER A 105 -0.11 9.56 3.52
CA SER A 105 0.02 9.26 4.95
C SER A 105 0.35 10.53 5.73
N GLU A 106 1.30 11.34 5.27
CA GLU A 106 1.69 12.58 5.97
C GLU A 106 0.55 13.60 6.05
N PHE A 107 -0.21 13.76 4.98
CA PHE A 107 -1.41 14.62 4.98
C PHE A 107 -2.46 14.12 5.97
N ILE A 108 -2.68 12.79 6.03
CA ILE A 108 -3.63 12.19 6.97
C ILE A 108 -3.14 12.37 8.41
N GLN A 109 -1.85 12.21 8.69
CA GLN A 109 -1.29 12.40 10.03
C GLN A 109 -1.41 13.85 10.52
N ASP A 110 -1.07 14.82 9.68
CA ASP A 110 -1.21 16.25 9.98
C ASP A 110 -2.67 16.60 10.30
N TYR A 111 -3.60 16.15 9.43
CA TYR A 111 -5.04 16.37 9.62
C TYR A 111 -5.58 15.70 10.90
N LEU A 112 -5.29 14.41 11.12
CA LEU A 112 -5.81 13.66 12.27
C LEU A 112 -5.24 14.13 13.60
N THR A 113 -4.02 14.68 13.61
CA THR A 113 -3.41 15.23 14.83
C THR A 113 -3.79 16.68 15.11
N GLY A 114 -4.57 17.31 14.22
CA GLY A 114 -4.95 18.72 14.33
C GLY A 114 -3.75 19.67 14.25
N GLY A 115 -2.76 19.35 13.41
CA GLY A 115 -1.55 20.16 13.23
C GLY A 115 -0.47 19.96 14.29
N LYS A 116 -0.60 18.98 15.19
CA LYS A 116 0.43 18.67 16.19
C LYS A 116 1.64 17.96 15.58
N ARG A 117 1.42 17.09 14.59
CA ARG A 117 2.51 16.58 13.72
C ARG A 117 2.56 17.45 12.48
N LYS A 118 3.76 17.91 12.12
CA LYS A 118 3.97 18.67 10.89
C LYS A 118 4.35 17.73 9.77
N PHE A 119 3.93 18.06 8.55
CA PHE A 119 4.38 17.40 7.34
C PHE A 119 5.92 17.35 7.26
N ASP A 120 6.50 16.15 7.28
CA ASP A 120 7.94 15.94 7.24
C ASP A 120 8.35 15.12 6.02
N THR A 121 9.09 15.76 5.11
CA THR A 121 9.64 15.09 3.92
C THR A 121 10.53 13.89 4.24
N LYS A 122 11.15 13.86 5.43
CA LYS A 122 11.96 12.71 5.88
C LYS A 122 11.09 11.49 6.18
N ASP A 123 9.84 11.69 6.60
CA ASP A 123 8.89 10.59 6.80
C ASP A 123 8.44 10.01 5.47
N ILE A 124 8.22 10.85 4.45
CA ILE A 124 7.95 10.36 3.09
C ILE A 124 9.10 9.49 2.58
N LEU A 125 10.35 9.92 2.78
CA LEU A 125 11.52 9.14 2.38
C LEU A 125 11.62 7.82 3.15
N ALA A 126 11.40 7.84 4.47
CA ALA A 126 11.39 6.64 5.30
C ALA A 126 10.29 5.66 4.86
N ASN A 127 9.08 6.14 4.61
CA ASN A 127 7.95 5.37 4.10
C ASN A 127 8.28 4.75 2.73
N LEU A 128 8.93 5.52 1.84
CA LEU A 128 9.32 5.05 0.52
C LEU A 128 10.38 3.95 0.61
N VAL A 129 11.41 4.14 1.44
CA VAL A 129 12.44 3.12 1.69
C VAL A 129 11.82 1.85 2.25
N GLY A 130 10.95 1.96 3.25
CA GLY A 130 10.21 0.82 3.80
C GLY A 130 9.39 0.11 2.74
N SER A 131 8.65 0.85 1.91
CA SER A 131 7.85 0.28 0.83
C SER A 131 8.69 -0.51 -0.17
N VAL A 132 9.86 0.03 -0.59
CA VAL A 132 10.77 -0.66 -1.51
C VAL A 132 11.28 -1.96 -0.90
N ILE A 133 11.67 -1.95 0.38
CA ILE A 133 12.11 -3.16 1.09
C ILE A 133 10.98 -4.18 1.15
N GLY A 134 9.76 -3.76 1.55
CA GLY A 134 8.60 -4.63 1.66
C GLY A 134 8.18 -5.27 0.34
N ILE A 135 8.17 -4.49 -0.75
CA ILE A 135 7.90 -4.99 -2.10
C ILE A 135 8.97 -6.01 -2.51
N SER A 136 10.25 -5.71 -2.25
CA SER A 136 11.38 -6.59 -2.58
C SER A 136 11.29 -7.92 -1.82
N LEU A 137 11.01 -7.88 -0.51
CA LEU A 137 10.77 -9.07 0.30
C LEU A 137 9.58 -9.88 -0.21
N GLY A 138 8.51 -9.19 -0.61
CA GLY A 138 7.34 -9.81 -1.22
C GLY A 138 7.71 -10.55 -2.51
N TYR A 139 8.54 -9.92 -3.36
CA TYR A 139 9.05 -10.51 -4.60
C TYR A 139 9.91 -11.75 -4.34
N PHE A 140 10.93 -11.65 -3.47
CA PHE A 140 11.82 -12.77 -3.18
C PHE A 140 11.11 -13.93 -2.46
N HIS A 141 10.06 -13.66 -1.69
CA HIS A 141 9.28 -14.72 -1.05
C HIS A 141 8.25 -15.37 -1.99
N GLU A 142 8.09 -14.90 -3.22
CA GLU A 142 7.20 -15.53 -4.21
C GLU A 142 7.92 -16.24 -5.35
N ASN A 143 9.20 -15.94 -5.58
CA ASN A 143 10.03 -16.56 -6.60
C ASN A 143 11.11 -17.42 -5.95
#